data_AF-A0A3B8K7Y4-F1
#
_entry.id   AF-A0A3B8K7Y4-F1
#
_cell.length_a   1.000
_cell.length_b   1.000
_cell.length_c   1.000
_cell.angle_alpha   90.00
_cell.angle_beta   90.00
_cell.angle_gamma   90.00
#
_symmetry.space_group_name_H-M   'P 1'
#
loop_
_entity.id
_entity.type
_entity.pdbx_description
1 polymer ?
#
loop_
_entity_poly.entity_id
_entity_poly.type
_entity_poly.pdbx_seq_one_letter_code
_entity_poly.pdbx_strand_id
1 'polypeptide(L)'
;RNPDKALGDLAAFMASVNHYLVIKAVMSLITGLAIALYLVILGVDFAIIWGSLAFFMNFVPYIGSIIAAIPAVTLALLDAGPVIALSVAAGFVVVNIVVGNVLEPRYMGKGLGLSTLVVFLSLLFWGWIFGPVGMFLSTPLTMIVKIALENDPRSRWISVLLSAQAPDRNTS
;
A
#
# COMPACT_ATOMS: atom_id res chain seq x y z
N ARG A 1 7.38 11.36 31.25
CA ARG A 1 7.33 11.71 29.80
C ARG A 1 6.05 12.49 29.57
N ASN A 2 6.04 13.58 28.80
CA ASN A 2 4.79 14.27 28.42
C ASN A 2 3.94 13.28 27.61
N PRO A 3 2.81 12.79 28.13
CA PRO A 3 1.90 11.90 27.40
C PRO A 3 1.47 12.52 26.06
N ASP A 4 1.45 13.85 25.99
CA ASP A 4 1.09 14.64 24.82
C ASP A 4 1.93 14.35 23.57
N LYS A 5 3.23 14.06 23.71
CA LYS A 5 4.09 13.73 22.55
C LYS A 5 3.78 12.36 21.96
N ALA A 6 3.54 11.35 22.80
CA ALA A 6 3.21 9.99 22.33
C ALA A 6 1.82 9.95 21.67
N LEU A 7 0.87 10.73 22.20
CA LEU A 7 -0.46 10.91 21.60
C LEU A 7 -0.36 11.63 20.24
N GLY A 8 0.54 12.62 20.11
CA GLY A 8 0.82 13.30 18.85
C GLY A 8 1.37 12.37 17.76
N ASP A 9 2.37 11.56 18.09
CA ASP A 9 2.97 10.59 17.15
C ASP A 9 1.94 9.55 16.67
N LEU A 10 1.09 9.06 17.59
CA LEU A 10 0.00 8.13 17.27
C LEU A 10 -1.05 8.78 16.36
N ALA A 11 -1.47 10.02 16.65
CA ALA A 11 -2.44 10.75 15.84
C ALA A 11 -1.91 11.00 14.41
N ALA A 12 -0.64 11.38 14.27
CA ALA A 12 0.01 11.56 12.97
C ALA A 12 0.06 10.25 12.17
N PHE A 13 0.33 9.13 12.84
CA PHE A 13 0.31 7.81 12.22
C PHE A 13 -1.09 7.41 11.75
N MET A 14 -2.12 7.57 12.60
CA MET A 14 -3.50 7.27 12.22
C MET A 14 -3.95 8.12 11.02
N ALA A 15 -3.58 9.40 10.99
CA ALA A 15 -3.86 10.29 9.87
C ALA A 15 -3.19 9.80 8.58
N SER A 16 -1.94 9.34 8.65
CA SER A 16 -1.24 8.74 7.51
C SER A 16 -1.90 7.46 7.01
N VAL A 17 -2.30 6.57 7.91
CA VAL A 17 -2.96 5.31 7.55
C VAL A 17 -4.30 5.60 6.89
N ASN A 18 -5.10 6.51 7.46
CA ASN A 18 -6.36 6.91 6.88
C ASN A 18 -6.17 7.50 5.48
N HIS A 19 -5.23 8.43 5.31
CA HIS A 19 -4.90 9.01 4.01
C HIS A 19 -4.50 7.95 2.97
N TYR A 20 -3.65 7.00 3.36
CA TYR A 20 -3.27 5.87 2.50
C TYR A 20 -4.48 5.00 2.13
N LEU A 21 -5.31 4.62 3.10
CA LEU A 21 -6.49 3.77 2.87
C LEU A 21 -7.50 4.46 1.94
N VAL A 22 -7.70 5.77 2.09
CA VAL A 22 -8.57 6.56 1.20
C VAL A 22 -8.01 6.57 -0.22
N ILE A 23 -6.72 6.87 -0.40
CA ILE A 23 -6.09 6.82 -1.73
C ILE A 23 -6.21 5.42 -2.32
N LYS A 24 -5.90 4.38 -1.54
CA LYS A 24 -5.94 3.00 -2.02
C LYS A 24 -7.36 2.58 -2.42
N ALA A 25 -8.38 2.96 -1.64
CA ALA A 25 -9.77 2.69 -1.98
C ALA A 25 -10.20 3.39 -3.27
N VAL A 26 -9.83 4.66 -3.45
CA VAL A 26 -10.12 5.42 -4.68
C VAL A 26 -9.42 4.80 -5.88
N MET A 27 -8.14 4.45 -5.75
CA MET A 27 -7.37 3.82 -6.84
C MET A 27 -7.91 2.44 -7.20
N SER A 28 -8.25 1.63 -6.20
CA SER A 28 -8.90 0.34 -6.42
C SER A 28 -10.24 0.50 -7.15
N LEU A 29 -11.04 1.51 -6.79
CA LEU A 29 -12.32 1.80 -7.44
C LEU A 29 -12.13 2.18 -8.91
N ILE A 30 -11.15 3.04 -9.20
CA ILE A 30 -10.79 3.42 -10.57
C ILE A 30 -10.36 2.17 -11.36
N THR A 31 -9.51 1.32 -10.79
CA THR A 31 -9.08 0.05 -11.42
C THR A 31 -10.28 -0.82 -11.77
N GLY A 32 -11.15 -1.10 -10.79
CA GLY A 32 -12.30 -1.99 -11.00
C GLY A 32 -13.28 -1.46 -12.05
N LEU A 33 -13.59 -0.16 -12.02
CA LEU A 33 -14.45 0.48 -13.01
C LEU A 33 -13.83 0.50 -14.40
N ALA A 34 -12.53 0.81 -14.51
CA ALA A 34 -11.83 0.80 -15.79
C ALA A 34 -11.83 -0.59 -16.44
N ILE A 35 -11.59 -1.64 -15.64
CA ILE A 35 -11.62 -3.02 -16.10
C ILE A 35 -13.04 -3.44 -16.50
N ALA A 36 -14.04 -3.16 -15.66
CA ALA A 36 -15.43 -3.48 -15.97
C ALA A 36 -15.86 -2.82 -17.29
N LEU A 37 -15.59 -1.53 -17.45
CA LEU A 37 -15.94 -0.79 -18.67
C LEU A 37 -15.23 -1.37 -19.89
N TYR A 38 -13.94 -1.69 -19.76
CA TYR A 38 -13.16 -2.27 -20.85
C TYR A 38 -13.68 -3.65 -21.28
N LEU A 39 -14.06 -4.51 -20.32
CA LEU A 39 -14.66 -5.82 -20.61
C LEU A 39 -16.04 -5.69 -21.27
N VAL A 40 -16.86 -4.71 -20.84
CA VAL A 40 -18.15 -4.41 -21.49
C VAL A 40 -17.95 -4.00 -22.94
N ILE A 41 -16.95 -3.16 -23.24
CA ILE A 41 -16.63 -2.74 -24.61
C ILE A 41 -16.22 -3.94 -25.48
N LEU A 42 -15.50 -4.90 -24.91
CA LEU A 42 -15.09 -6.13 -25.59
C LEU A 42 -16.20 -7.18 -25.69
N GLY A 43 -17.36 -6.97 -25.06
CA GLY A 43 -18.45 -7.93 -25.03
C GLY A 43 -18.15 -9.20 -24.22
N VAL A 44 -17.26 -9.11 -23.23
CA VAL A 44 -16.90 -10.24 -22.37
C VAL A 44 -17.94 -10.38 -21.25
N ASP A 45 -18.44 -11.61 -21.07
CA ASP A 45 -19.40 -11.90 -20.02
C ASP A 45 -18.85 -11.66 -18.60
N PHE A 46 -19.77 -11.39 -17.68
CA PHE A 46 -19.45 -11.15 -16.27
C PHE A 46 -18.48 -9.98 -16.02
N ALA A 47 -18.46 -8.98 -16.89
CA ALA A 47 -17.61 -7.78 -16.77
C ALA A 47 -17.65 -7.12 -15.39
N ILE A 48 -18.84 -7.04 -14.77
CA ILE A 48 -19.03 -6.48 -13.41
C ILE A 48 -18.34 -7.35 -12.35
N ILE A 49 -18.40 -8.68 -12.47
CA ILE A 49 -17.75 -9.61 -11.54
C ILE A 49 -16.24 -9.45 -11.65
N TRP A 50 -15.68 -9.44 -12.86
CA TRP A 50 -14.25 -9.30 -13.07
C TRP A 50 -13.71 -7.93 -12.67
N GLY A 51 -14.46 -6.85 -12.92
CA GLY A 51 -14.11 -5.52 -12.43
C GLY A 51 -14.18 -5.42 -10.90
N SER A 52 -15.16 -6.05 -10.27
CA SER A 52 -15.25 -6.12 -8.80
C SER A 52 -14.09 -6.93 -8.21
N LEU A 53 -13.72 -8.04 -8.85
CA LEU A 53 -12.54 -8.81 -8.46
C LEU A 53 -11.28 -7.96 -8.60
N ALA A 54 -11.10 -7.26 -9.72
CA ALA A 54 -9.98 -6.33 -9.90
C ALA A 54 -9.95 -5.24 -8.82
N PHE A 55 -11.10 -4.68 -8.42
CA PHE A 55 -11.22 -3.74 -7.30
C PHE A 55 -10.69 -4.33 -5.99
N PHE A 56 -11.19 -5.49 -5.58
CA PHE A 56 -10.77 -6.11 -4.32
C PHE A 56 -9.30 -6.52 -4.36
N MET A 57 -8.86 -7.08 -5.47
CA MET A 57 -7.49 -7.55 -5.61
C MET A 57 -6.50 -6.39 -5.70
N ASN A 58 -6.88 -5.22 -6.21
CA ASN A 58 -6.00 -4.04 -6.28
C ASN A 58 -5.50 -3.57 -4.90
N PHE A 59 -6.15 -3.96 -3.79
CA PHE A 59 -5.63 -3.76 -2.45
C PHE A 59 -4.29 -4.46 -2.20
N VAL A 60 -4.00 -5.56 -2.91
CA VAL A 60 -2.73 -6.30 -2.86
C VAL A 60 -1.84 -5.84 -4.03
N PRO A 61 -0.80 -5.02 -3.77
CA PRO A 61 0.08 -4.51 -4.82
C PRO A 61 0.74 -5.63 -5.62
N TYR A 62 0.89 -5.43 -6.94
CA TYR A 62 1.58 -6.30 -7.91
C TYR A 62 0.97 -7.68 -8.17
N ILE A 63 0.36 -8.31 -7.17
CA ILE A 63 -0.18 -9.67 -7.26
C ILE A 63 -1.67 -9.65 -7.61
N GLY A 64 -2.38 -8.63 -7.11
CA GLY A 64 -3.83 -8.56 -7.18
C GLY A 64 -4.41 -8.59 -8.59
N SER A 65 -3.99 -7.62 -9.41
CA SER A 65 -4.42 -7.45 -10.78
C SER A 65 -4.05 -8.64 -11.67
N ILE A 66 -2.92 -9.31 -11.40
CA ILE A 66 -2.50 -10.53 -12.12
C ILE A 66 -3.45 -11.69 -11.83
N ILE A 67 -3.74 -11.95 -10.56
CA ILE A 67 -4.64 -13.05 -10.20
C ILE A 67 -6.07 -12.78 -10.70
N ALA A 68 -6.54 -11.53 -10.66
CA ALA A 68 -7.84 -11.15 -11.21
C ALA A 68 -7.91 -11.33 -12.74
N ALA A 69 -6.79 -11.13 -13.44
CA ALA A 69 -6.72 -11.28 -14.89
C ALA A 69 -6.82 -12.74 -15.34
N ILE A 70 -6.22 -13.70 -14.61
CA ILE A 70 -6.16 -15.11 -15.00
C ILE A 70 -7.54 -15.68 -15.36
N PRO A 71 -8.55 -15.64 -14.48
CA PRO A 71 -9.85 -16.23 -14.79
C PRO A 71 -10.63 -15.42 -15.84
N ALA A 72 -10.49 -14.09 -15.87
CA ALA A 72 -11.13 -13.25 -16.88
C ALA A 72 -10.58 -13.51 -18.30
N VAL A 73 -9.25 -13.61 -18.44
CA VAL A 73 -8.56 -13.93 -19.70
C VAL A 73 -8.88 -15.36 -20.14
N THR A 74 -8.93 -16.30 -19.19
CA THR A 74 -9.30 -17.68 -19.48
C THR A 74 -10.74 -17.77 -20.00
N LEU A 75 -11.69 -17.07 -19.38
CA LEU A 75 -13.07 -17.02 -19.86
C LEU A 75 -13.15 -16.42 -21.26
N ALA A 76 -12.51 -15.27 -21.48
CA ALA A 76 -12.49 -14.63 -22.79
C ALA A 76 -11.86 -15.51 -23.89
N LEU A 77 -10.86 -16.32 -23.54
CA LEU A 77 -10.23 -17.27 -24.46
C LEU A 77 -11.21 -18.38 -24.88
N LEU A 78 -12.03 -18.85 -23.94
CA LEU A 78 -12.98 -19.93 -24.17
C LEU A 78 -14.22 -19.45 -24.95
N ASP A 79 -14.77 -18.28 -24.61
CA ASP A 79 -16.02 -17.79 -25.19
C ASP A 79 -15.81 -16.96 -26.46
N ALA A 80 -14.79 -16.10 -26.47
CA ALA A 80 -14.63 -15.05 -27.48
C ALA A 80 -13.37 -15.26 -28.36
N GLY A 81 -12.53 -16.23 -28.01
CA GLY A 81 -11.36 -16.63 -28.75
C GLY A 81 -10.08 -15.85 -28.40
N PRO A 82 -8.93 -16.23 -29.01
CA PRO A 82 -7.61 -15.80 -28.58
C PRO A 82 -7.34 -14.30 -28.78
N VAL A 83 -7.94 -13.67 -29.79
CA VAL A 83 -7.74 -12.23 -30.07
C VAL A 83 -8.37 -11.38 -28.95
N ILE A 84 -9.58 -11.72 -28.53
CA ILE A 84 -10.27 -11.01 -27.44
C ILE A 84 -9.58 -11.30 -26.11
N ALA A 85 -9.19 -12.54 -25.85
CA ALA A 85 -8.41 -12.89 -24.65
C ALA A 85 -7.11 -12.09 -24.52
N LEU A 86 -6.36 -11.95 -25.62
CA LEU A 86 -5.14 -11.15 -25.64
C LEU A 86 -5.45 -9.66 -25.37
N SER A 87 -6.55 -9.16 -25.93
CA SER A 87 -7.01 -7.78 -25.69
C SER A 87 -7.41 -7.55 -24.24
N VAL A 88 -8.07 -8.52 -23.59
CA VAL A 88 -8.39 -8.50 -22.15
C VAL A 88 -7.11 -8.46 -21.33
N ALA A 89 -6.16 -9.37 -21.60
CA ALA A 89 -4.88 -9.40 -20.90
C ALA A 89 -4.13 -8.07 -21.02
N ALA A 90 -4.08 -7.49 -22.22
CA ALA A 90 -3.49 -6.18 -22.46
C ALA A 90 -4.20 -5.08 -21.65
N GLY A 91 -5.53 -5.09 -21.57
CA GLY A 91 -6.30 -4.15 -20.76
C GLY A 91 -5.94 -4.20 -19.28
N PHE A 92 -5.87 -5.40 -18.70
CA PHE A 92 -5.42 -5.57 -17.30
C PHE A 92 -4.01 -5.03 -17.08
N VAL A 93 -3.08 -5.30 -17.99
CA VAL A 93 -1.70 -4.80 -17.91
C VAL A 93 -1.66 -3.27 -17.99
N VAL A 94 -2.35 -2.67 -18.96
CA VAL A 94 -2.39 -1.22 -19.15
C VAL A 94 -2.98 -0.53 -17.92
N VAL A 95 -4.13 -0.99 -17.42
CA VAL A 95 -4.76 -0.43 -16.23
C VAL A 95 -3.82 -0.56 -15.02
N ASN A 96 -3.18 -1.72 -14.83
CA ASN A 96 -2.25 -1.94 -13.73
C ASN A 96 -1.04 -1.01 -13.78
N ILE A 97 -0.46 -0.78 -14.97
CA ILE A 97 0.67 0.15 -15.14
C ILE A 97 0.22 1.58 -14.86
N VAL A 98 -0.91 2.01 -15.42
CA VAL A 98 -1.40 3.38 -15.27
C VAL A 98 -1.80 3.65 -13.81
N VAL A 99 -2.54 2.76 -13.17
CA VAL A 99 -2.99 2.95 -11.79
C VAL A 99 -1.86 2.72 -10.80
N GLY A 100 -1.20 1.57 -10.86
CA GLY A 100 -0.19 1.17 -9.88
C GLY A 100 1.13 1.94 -9.99
N ASN A 101 1.57 2.31 -11.20
CA ASN A 101 2.89 2.92 -11.39
C ASN A 101 2.83 4.44 -11.65
N VAL A 102 1.69 5.01 -12.05
CA VAL A 102 1.60 6.44 -12.38
C VAL A 102 0.67 7.16 -11.41
N LEU A 103 -0.57 6.69 -11.26
CA LEU A 103 -1.56 7.34 -10.41
C LEU A 103 -1.21 7.16 -8.93
N GLU A 104 -1.06 5.92 -8.44
CA GLU A 104 -0.77 5.65 -7.02
C GLU A 104 0.41 6.48 -6.48
N PRO A 105 1.60 6.51 -7.12
CA PRO A 105 2.74 7.30 -6.63
C PRO A 105 2.50 8.82 -6.66
N ARG A 106 1.73 9.30 -7.63
CA ARG A 106 1.45 10.74 -7.80
C ARG A 106 0.48 11.26 -6.74
N TYR A 107 -0.48 10.44 -6.32
CA TYR A 107 -1.45 10.81 -5.28
C TYR A 107 -0.96 10.48 -3.87
N MET A 108 -0.08 9.49 -3.69
CA MET A 108 0.50 9.20 -2.37
C MET A 108 1.47 10.26 -1.86
N GLY A 109 2.04 11.11 -2.73
CA GLY A 109 2.88 12.24 -2.32
C GLY A 109 4.19 11.83 -1.64
N LYS A 110 5.22 12.69 -1.70
CA LYS A 110 6.50 12.45 -1.01
C LYS A 110 6.24 12.37 0.50
N GLY A 111 6.58 11.21 1.06
CA GLY A 111 6.10 10.75 2.35
C GLY A 111 6.47 11.59 3.57
N LEU A 112 5.62 11.40 4.59
CA LEU A 112 5.81 11.50 6.04
C LEU A 112 7.26 11.80 6.44
N GLY A 113 7.50 12.94 7.10
CA GLY A 113 8.79 13.41 7.60
C GLY A 113 9.43 12.55 8.71
N LEU A 114 9.50 11.23 8.50
CA LEU A 114 10.26 10.27 9.30
C LEU A 114 11.60 10.01 8.61
N SER A 115 12.68 9.90 9.38
CA SER A 115 14.01 9.59 8.85
C SER A 115 13.94 8.34 7.98
N THR A 116 14.24 8.50 6.69
CA THR A 116 14.18 7.45 5.65
C THR A 116 14.90 6.17 6.06
N LEU A 117 15.97 6.32 6.86
CA LEU A 117 16.78 5.22 7.38
C LEU A 117 16.03 4.33 8.39
N VAL A 118 15.20 4.93 9.25
CA VAL A 118 14.40 4.20 10.25
C VAL A 118 13.26 3.44 9.57
N VAL A 119 12.61 4.07 8.58
CA VAL A 119 11.57 3.43 7.77
C VAL A 119 12.16 2.25 6.98
N PHE A 120 13.34 2.43 6.39
CA PHE A 120 14.03 1.40 5.62
C PHE A 120 14.48 0.21 6.47
N LEU A 121 15.09 0.44 7.64
CA LEU A 121 15.48 -0.63 8.57
C LEU A 121 14.27 -1.39 9.13
N SER A 122 13.20 -0.66 9.45
CA SER A 122 11.92 -1.24 9.85
C SER A 122 11.34 -2.14 8.76
N LEU A 123 11.36 -1.68 7.51
CA LEU A 123 10.91 -2.44 6.33
C LEU A 123 11.66 -3.76 6.16
N LEU A 124 12.99 -3.73 6.29
CA LEU A 124 13.83 -4.92 6.16
C LEU A 124 13.58 -5.92 7.30
N PHE A 125 13.49 -5.43 8.53
CA PHE A 125 13.29 -6.27 9.71
C PHE A 125 11.94 -7.00 9.68
N TRP A 126 10.84 -6.26 9.51
CA TRP A 126 9.51 -6.85 9.48
C TRP A 126 9.19 -7.58 8.18
N GLY A 127 9.74 -7.08 7.06
CA GLY A 127 9.65 -7.75 5.76
C GLY A 127 10.31 -9.13 5.75
N TRP A 128 11.40 -9.30 6.51
CA TRP A 128 12.02 -10.60 6.70
C TRP A 128 11.18 -11.56 7.56
N ILE A 129 10.48 -11.04 8.59
CA ILE A 129 9.67 -11.85 9.51
C ILE A 129 8.34 -12.29 8.90
N PHE A 130 7.61 -11.37 8.24
CA PHE A 130 6.24 -11.61 7.76
C PHE A 130 6.08 -11.44 6.24
N GLY A 131 7.18 -11.32 5.50
CA GLY A 131 7.14 -11.12 4.04
C GLY A 131 6.50 -9.78 3.65
N PRO A 132 5.79 -9.70 2.51
CA PRO A 132 5.17 -8.46 2.03
C PRO A 132 4.20 -7.81 3.03
N VAL A 133 3.51 -8.62 3.85
CA VAL A 133 2.60 -8.14 4.90
C VAL A 133 3.38 -7.41 6.00
N GLY A 134 4.55 -7.91 6.38
CA GLY A 134 5.43 -7.25 7.35
C GLY A 134 6.00 -5.93 6.85
N MET A 135 6.25 -5.81 5.54
CA MET A 135 6.67 -4.56 4.93
C MET A 135 5.60 -3.48 5.04
N PHE A 136 4.34 -3.85 4.78
CA PHE A 136 3.19 -2.94 4.92
C PHE A 136 2.99 -2.48 6.38
N LEU A 137 3.18 -3.40 7.33
CA LEU A 137 2.99 -3.15 8.76
C LEU A 137 4.26 -2.69 9.48
N SER A 138 5.37 -2.45 8.77
CA SER A 138 6.66 -2.22 9.41
C SER A 138 6.63 -0.96 10.29
N THR A 139 6.09 0.14 9.76
CA THR A 139 5.98 1.42 10.46
C THR A 139 5.13 1.33 11.75
N PRO A 140 3.89 0.76 11.73
CA PRO A 140 3.13 0.56 12.96
C PRO A 140 3.84 -0.37 13.95
N LEU A 141 4.37 -1.51 13.49
CA LEU A 141 5.00 -2.49 14.37
C LEU A 141 6.25 -1.92 15.05
N THR A 142 7.06 -1.15 14.32
CA THR A 142 8.23 -0.47 14.87
C THR A 142 7.85 0.58 15.91
N MET A 143 6.73 1.29 15.75
CA MET A 143 6.22 2.17 16.81
C MET A 143 5.77 1.41 18.05
N ILE A 144 5.06 0.29 17.89
CA ILE A 144 4.64 -0.55 19.03
C ILE A 144 5.86 -1.06 19.79
N VAL A 145 6.88 -1.55 19.08
CA VAL A 145 8.15 -2.01 19.67
C VAL A 145 8.89 -0.87 20.37
N LYS A 146 8.94 0.32 19.76
CA LYS A 146 9.54 1.51 20.39
C LYS A 146 8.82 1.87 21.70
N ILE A 147 7.49 1.84 21.74
CA ILE A 147 6.68 2.12 22.93
C ILE A 147 6.91 1.05 24.01
N ALA A 148 6.96 -0.22 23.62
CA ALA A 148 7.23 -1.33 24.54
C ALA A 148 8.64 -1.23 25.16
N LEU A 149 9.64 -0.88 24.36
CA LEU A 149 11.02 -0.69 24.81
C LEU A 149 11.18 0.56 25.69
N GLU A 150 10.43 1.63 25.44
CA GLU A 150 10.43 2.86 26.25
C GLU A 150 9.88 2.65 27.67
N ASN A 151 9.19 1.54 27.95
CA ASN A 151 8.75 1.16 29.29
C ASN A 151 9.85 0.51 30.16
N ASP A 152 11.04 0.19 29.61
CA ASP A 152 12.18 -0.32 30.37
C ASP A 152 13.24 0.79 30.58
N PRO A 153 13.56 1.20 31.83
CA PRO A 153 14.54 2.22 32.14
C PRO A 153 15.97 1.97 31.60
N ARG A 154 16.31 0.73 31.23
CA ARG A 154 17.65 0.34 30.72
C ARG A 154 17.88 0.61 29.22
N SER A 155 16.83 0.93 28.45
CA SER A 155 16.92 1.01 26.96
C SER A 155 17.02 2.43 26.38
N ARG A 156 17.14 3.47 27.21
CA ARG A 156 17.17 4.91 26.80
C ARG A 156 18.17 5.26 25.69
N TRP A 157 19.25 4.50 25.53
CA TRP A 157 20.24 4.73 24.49
C TRP A 157 19.70 4.42 23.08
N ILE A 158 18.79 3.45 22.95
CA ILE A 158 18.14 3.07 21.68
C ILE A 158 17.10 4.11 21.28
N SER A 159 16.38 4.72 22.24
CA SER A 159 15.40 5.77 21.94
C SER A 159 16.05 7.08 21.45
N VAL A 160 17.26 7.39 21.92
CA VAL A 160 18.07 8.54 21.46
C VAL A 160 18.59 8.31 20.03
N LEU A 161 18.99 7.08 19.69
CA LEU A 161 19.41 6.72 18.33
C LEU A 161 18.24 6.72 17.32
N LEU A 162 17.01 6.47 17.80
CA LEU A 162 15.79 6.47 16.99
C LEU A 162 15.10 7.85 16.90
N SER A 163 15.49 8.83 17.72
CA SER A 163 14.97 10.20 17.67
C SER A 163 15.83 11.08 16.74
N ALA A 164 15.26 11.57 15.64
CA ALA A 164 15.95 12.43 14.67
C ALA A 164 16.08 13.91 15.10
N GLN A 165 15.86 14.25 16.37
CA GLN A 165 16.06 15.61 16.87
C GLN A 165 17.37 15.65 17.66
N ALA A 166 18.39 16.28 17.09
CA ALA A 166 19.51 16.76 17.88
C ALA A 166 18.96 17.67 19.01
N PRO A 167 19.52 17.60 20.22
CA PRO A 167 19.04 18.45 21.31
C PRO A 167 19.28 19.91 20.93
N ASP A 168 18.22 20.70 20.84
CA ASP A 168 18.32 22.17 20.77
C ASP A 168 19.05 22.64 22.03
N ARG A 169 20.36 22.82 21.91
CA ARG A 169 21.17 23.61 22.83
C ARG A 169 20.97 25.06 22.42
N ASN A 170 19.95 25.71 22.97
CA ASN A 170 19.91 27.17 23.07
C ASN A 170 18.97 27.61 24.19
N THR A 171 19.51 27.70 25.40
CA THR A 171 19.17 28.76 26.36
C THR A 171 20.43 29.08 27.16
N SER A 172 21.18 30.08 26.70
CA SER A 172 22.02 30.95 27.54
C SER A 172 21.14 31.98 28.23
#